data_AF-A0A4Y3FPI1-F1
#
_entry.id   AF-A0A4Y3FPI1-F1
#
_cell.length_a   1.000
_cell.length_b   1.000
_cell.length_c   1.000
_cell.angle_alpha   90.00
_cell.angle_beta   90.00
_cell.angle_gamma   90.00
#
_symmetry.space_group_name_H-M   'P 1'
#
loop_
_entity.id
_entity.type
_entity.pdbx_description
1 polymer ?
#
loop_
_entity_poly.entity_id
_entity_poly.type
_entity_poly.pdbx_seq_one_letter_code
_entity_poly.pdbx_strand_id
1 'polypeptide(L)' 'MKLVLAISYPSLKPISFLIYEGLPGDAKIFDYIVKELIRRRALHKGNTLVLDKGFYSYRHYVKGITRFKIVRCSS' A
#
# COMPACT_ATOMS: atom_id res chain seq x y z
N MET A 1 -12.90 9.71 -3.12
CA MET A 1 -12.15 8.93 -4.12
C MET A 1 -10.65 9.18 -4.01
N LYS A 2 -9.84 8.13 -3.98
CA LYS A 2 -8.37 8.16 -3.95
C LYS A 2 -7.84 7.18 -5.00
N LEU A 3 -6.85 7.59 -5.79
CA LEU A 3 -6.16 6.72 -6.75
C LEU A 3 -4.86 6.21 -6.10
N VAL A 4 -4.58 4.93 -6.27
CA VAL A 4 -3.35 4.30 -5.80
C VAL A 4 -2.63 3.71 -7.00
N LEU A 5 -1.38 4.13 -7.20
CA LEU A 5 -0.50 3.62 -8.22
C LEU A 5 0.58 2.76 -7.56
N ALA A 6 0.59 1.47 -7.88
CA ALA A 6 1.66 0.56 -7.50
C ALA A 6 2.73 0.53 -8.59
N ILE A 7 3.98 0.79 -8.22
CA ILE A 7 5.13 0.85 -9.13
C ILE A 7 6.18 -0.17 -8.68
N SER A 8 6.79 -0.85 -9.65
CA SER A 8 7.88 -1.79 -9.38
C SER A 8 9.20 -1.06 -9.17
N TYR A 9 10.01 -1.56 -8.25
CA TYR A 9 11.42 -1.19 -8.12
C TYR A 9 12.30 -2.38 -8.55
N PRO A 10 13.41 -2.17 -9.29
CA PRO A 10 13.96 -0.88 -9.73
C PRO A 10 13.41 -0.36 -11.07
N SER A 11 12.60 -1.14 -11.79
CA SER A 11 12.25 -0.81 -13.19
C SER A 11 11.32 0.39 -13.37
N LEU A 12 10.74 0.90 -12.28
CA LEU A 12 9.76 2.00 -12.25
C LEU A 12 8.54 1.79 -13.14
N LYS A 13 8.27 0.55 -13.54
CA LYS A 13 7.08 0.21 -14.33
C LYS A 13 5.84 0.15 -13.45
N PRO A 14 4.71 0.73 -13.88
CA PRO A 14 3.45 0.61 -13.17
C PRO A 14 2.98 -0.85 -13.18
N ILE A 15 2.62 -1.36 -12.00
CA ILE A 15 2.14 -2.74 -11.79
C ILE A 15 0.62 -2.75 -11.67
N SER A 16 0.03 -1.77 -10.99
CA SER A 16 -1.41 -1.73 -10.78
C SER A 16 -1.94 -0.34 -10.49
N PHE A 17 -3.15 -0.08 -10.97
CA PHE A 17 -3.97 1.05 -10.59
C PHE A 17 -5.14 0.54 -9.73
N LEU A 18 -5.32 1.11 -8.55
CA LEU A 18 -6.44 0.85 -7.67
C LEU A 18 -7.21 2.14 -7.42
N ILE A 19 -8.51 2.10 -7.67
CA ILE A 19 -9.42 3.18 -7.31
C ILE A 19 -10.06 2.82 -5.98
N TYR A 20 -9.93 3.71 -5.00
CA TYR A 20 -10.59 3.61 -3.71
C TYR A 20 -11.65 4.69 -3.61
N GLU A 21 -12.93 4.29 -3.67
CA GLU A 21 -14.04 5.25 -3.72
C GLU A 21 -14.23 6.00 -2.39
N GLY A 22 -13.81 5.39 -1.27
CA GLY A 22 -13.92 5.94 0.07
C GLY A 22 -14.92 5.16 0.92
N LEU A 23 -14.60 4.95 2.20
CA LEU A 23 -15.53 4.48 3.22
C LEU A 23 -15.55 5.48 4.37
N PRO A 24 -16.62 5.54 5.19
CA PRO A 24 -16.62 6.35 6.41
C PRO A 24 -15.54 5.79 7.35
N GLY A 25 -14.43 6.53 7.47
CA GLY A 25 -13.23 6.12 8.19
C GLY A 25 -12.12 5.64 7.24
N ASP A 26 -11.22 6.56 6.90
CA ASP A 26 -9.98 6.35 6.13
C ASP A 26 -9.02 5.30 6.75
N ALA A 27 -9.33 4.80 7.95
CA ALA A 27 -8.55 3.80 8.66
C ALA A 27 -8.50 2.42 7.99
N LYS A 28 -9.28 2.13 6.94
CA LYS A 28 -9.28 0.81 6.26
C LYS A 28 -8.65 0.82 4.85
N ILE A 29 -8.21 1.97 4.35
CA ILE A 29 -7.67 2.08 2.98
C ILE A 29 -6.42 1.22 2.77
N PHE A 30 -5.54 1.17 3.78
CA PHE A 30 -4.31 0.36 3.73
C PHE A 30 -4.62 -1.14 3.59
N ASP A 31 -5.51 -1.67 4.43
CA ASP A 31 -5.89 -3.08 4.39
C ASP A 31 -6.53 -3.45 3.04
N TYR A 32 -7.32 -2.54 2.45
CA TYR A 32 -7.91 -2.72 1.12
C TYR A 32 -6.84 -2.80 0.02
N ILE A 33 -5.91 -1.83 -0.01
CA ILE A 33 -4.82 -1.78 -1.00
C ILE A 33 -3.98 -3.04 -0.93
N VAL A 34 -3.53 -3.43 0.26
CA VAL A 34 -2.67 -4.60 0.44
C VAL A 34 -3.38 -5.88 -0.01
N LYS A 35 -4.66 -6.06 0.37
CA LYS A 35 -5.44 -7.23 -0.07
C LYS A 35 -5.59 -7.27 -1.60
N GLU A 36 -5.91 -6.15 -2.23
CA GLU A 36 -6.05 -6.09 -3.68
C GLU A 36 -4.72 -6.35 -4.41
N LEU A 37 -3.61 -5.81 -3.91
CA LEU A 37 -2.29 -6.08 -4.51
C LEU A 37 -1.88 -7.55 -4.38
N ILE A 38 -2.17 -8.21 -3.25
CA ILE A 38 -1.93 -9.65 -3.08
C ILE A 38 -2.85 -10.47 -4.01
N ARG A 39 -4.15 -10.13 -4.07
CA ARG A 39 -5.12 -10.79 -4.94
C ARG A 39 -4.70 -10.73 -6.41
N ARG A 40 -4.11 -9.61 -6.82
CA ARG A 40 -3.58 -9.37 -8.18
C ARG A 40 -2.18 -9.96 -8.40
N ARG A 41 -1.56 -10.60 -7.40
CA ARG A 41 -0.17 -11.09 -7.43
C ARG A 41 0.85 -9.98 -7.73
N ALA A 42 0.52 -8.74 -7.37
CA ALA A 42 1.40 -7.57 -7.48
C ALA A 42 2.24 -7.35 -6.22
N LEU A 43 1.83 -7.94 -5.08
CA LEU A 43 2.55 -7.89 -3.81
C LEU A 43 2.67 -9.30 -3.22
N HIS A 44 3.89 -9.70 -2.92
CA HIS A 44 4.20 -10.98 -2.27
C HIS A 44 4.80 -10.77 -0.88
N LYS A 45 4.69 -11.81 -0.03
CA LYS A 45 5.31 -11.81 1.30
C LYS A 45 6.82 -11.61 1.16
N GLY A 46 7.37 -10.66 1.90
CA GLY A 46 8.79 -10.30 1.83
C GLY A 46 9.13 -9.15 0.87
N ASN A 47 8.20 -8.69 0.03
CA ASN A 47 8.39 -7.46 -0.73
C ASN A 47 8.39 -6.23 0.20
N THR A 48 9.11 -5.20 -0.24
CA THR A 48 9.14 -3.92 0.44
C THR A 48 8.07 -3.00 -0.13
N LEU A 49 7.20 -2.47 0.73
CA LEU A 49 6.20 -1.48 0.34
C LEU A 49 6.65 -0.09 0.81
N VAL A 50 6.67 0.86 -0.12
CA VAL A 50 6.94 2.27 0.14
C VAL A 50 5.66 3.06 -0.09
N LEU A 51 5.25 3.85 0.90
CA LEU A 51 3.99 4.60 0.89
C LEU A 51 4.25 6.06 1.26
N ASP A 52 3.42 6.94 0.71
CA ASP A 52 3.43 8.38 1.00
C ASP A 52 2.84 8.69 2.40
N LYS A 53 3.21 9.84 2.96
CA LYS A 53 2.81 10.33 4.29
C LYS A 53 1.29 10.46 4.45
N GLY A 54 0.54 10.65 3.37
CA GLY A 54 -0.93 10.64 3.39
C GLY A 54 -1.58 9.29 3.76
N PHE A 55 -0.83 8.19 3.69
CA PHE A 55 -1.25 6.85 4.12
C PHE A 55 -0.84 6.53 5.57
N TYR A 56 -0.30 7.50 6.29
CA TYR A 56 0.40 7.32 7.56
C TYR A 56 -0.52 7.50 8.77
N SER A 57 -1.36 6.51 9.08
CA SER A 57 -1.87 6.37 10.45
C SER A 57 -1.06 5.31 11.20
N TYR A 58 -0.60 5.60 12.43
CA TYR A 58 0.26 4.71 13.23
C TYR A 58 -0.31 3.28 13.39
N ARG A 59 -1.64 3.17 13.39
CA ARG A 59 -2.39 1.91 13.42
C ARG A 59 -2.15 1.00 12.20
N HIS A 60 -1.82 1.57 11.03
CA HIS A 60 -1.49 0.82 9.81
C HIS A 60 -0.10 0.19 9.87
N TYR A 61 0.83 0.82 10.59
CA TYR A 61 2.22 0.39 10.74
C TYR A 61 2.34 -0.94 11.49
N VAL A 62 1.65 -1.09 12.62
CA VAL A 62 1.74 -2.31 13.47
C VAL A 62 1.27 -3.56 12.73
N LYS A 63 0.18 -3.45 11.95
CA LYS A 63 -0.34 -4.56 11.13
C LYS A 63 0.51 -4.83 9.89
N GLY A 64 1.05 -3.76 9.30
CA GLY A 64 1.84 -3.83 8.08
C GLY A 64 3.24 -4.41 8.30
N ILE A 65 3.97 -3.95 9.33
CA ILE A 65 5.34 -4.39 9.67
C ILE A 65 5.40 -5.88 10.00
N THR A 66 4.39 -6.39 10.70
CA THR A 66 4.36 -7.80 11.11
C THR A 66 4.15 -8.78 9.94
N ARG A 67 3.66 -8.29 8.79
CA ARG A 67 3.37 -9.11 7.60
C ARG A 67 4.24 -8.78 6.39
N PHE A 68 4.75 -7.55 6.29
CA PHE A 68 5.53 -7.02 5.16
C PHE A 68 6.67 -6.13 5.66
N LYS A 69 7.77 -6.05 4.91
CA LYS A 69 8.80 -5.04 5.16
C LYS A 69 8.26 -3.71 4.65
N ILE A 70 7.86 -2.81 5.54
CA ILE A 70 7.39 -1.47 5.15
C ILE A 70 8.54 -0.50 5.38
N VAL A 71 8.90 0.25 4.35
CA VAL A 71 9.89 1.31 4.43
C VAL A 71 9.18 2.63 4.19
N ARG A 72 9.28 3.55 5.14
CA ARG A 72 8.78 4.92 5.00
C ARG A 72 9.69 5.69 4.05
N CYS A 73 9.12 6.33 3.03
CA CYS A 73 9.82 7.42 2.34
C CYS A 73 9.63 8.71 3.16
N SER A 74 10.75 9.29 3.62
CA SER A 74 10.81 10.69 4.05
C SER A 74 11.48 11.48 2.94
N SER A 75 10.70 12.32 2.26
CA SER A 75 11.22 13.45 1.49
C SER A 75 11.76 14.51 2.43
#